data_AF-A0A7I8MVY7-F1
#
_entry.id   AF-A0A7I8MVY7-F1
#
_cell.length_a   1.000
_cell.length_b   1.000
_cell.length_c   1.000
_cell.angle_alpha   90.00
_cell.angle_beta   90.00
_cell.angle_gamma   90.00
#
_symmetry.space_group_name_H-M   'P 1'
#
loop_
_entity.id
_entity.type
_entity.pdbx_description
1 polymer ?
#
loop_
_entity_poly.entity_id
_entity_poly.type
_entity_poly.pdbx_seq_one_letter_code
_entity_poly.pdbx_strand_id
1 'polypeptide(L)'
;MRKHILTIPMFTTLVAALLFLPGFQGQTQAADKLGWVGPVYKELSASLTKGFKDYYKKTYGKDVKITFVRPGGWPVCVDKVRAWKGKPDADIFLGAGAPAHEVLKQEGLIVPYQPKGWDKVPAAWHGMKVKDKDDYWTCFAPWIVTNL
;
A
#
# COMPACT_ATOMS: atom_id res chain seq x y z
N MET A 1 66.08 2.75 30.30
CA MET A 1 65.38 3.73 29.42
C MET A 1 65.05 2.96 28.14
N ARG A 2 63.80 2.72 27.73
CA ARG A 2 62.83 3.70 27.21
C ARG A 2 61.45 3.04 27.21
N LYS A 3 60.46 3.67 27.84
CA LYS A 3 59.05 3.25 27.85
C LYS A 3 58.40 3.75 26.55
N HIS A 4 57.65 2.91 25.85
CA HIS A 4 56.64 3.37 24.91
C HIS A 4 55.31 2.72 25.26
N ILE A 5 54.55 3.47 26.06
CA ILE A 5 53.11 3.38 26.19
C ILE A 5 52.53 3.95 24.89
N LEU A 6 51.69 3.19 24.20
CA LEU A 6 50.75 3.71 23.21
C LEU A 6 49.43 2.92 23.31
N THR A 7 48.64 3.35 24.27
CA THR A 7 47.17 3.32 24.27
C THR A 7 46.66 4.18 23.10
N ILE A 8 45.74 3.67 22.26
CA ILE A 8 44.78 4.39 21.36
C ILE A 8 44.09 3.37 20.41
N PRO A 9 42.76 3.40 20.15
CA PRO A 9 41.64 3.72 21.02
C PRO A 9 40.49 2.68 20.93
N MET A 10 39.80 2.51 22.04
CA MET A 10 38.62 1.65 22.26
C MET A 10 37.34 2.24 21.63
N PHE A 11 37.40 2.75 20.39
CA PHE A 11 36.33 3.53 19.76
C PHE A 11 35.68 2.86 18.53
N THR A 12 36.20 1.72 18.08
CA THR A 12 35.67 0.99 16.91
C THR A 12 34.60 -0.04 17.24
N THR A 13 34.38 -0.36 18.51
CA THR A 13 33.42 -1.40 18.93
C THR A 13 32.00 -0.89 19.15
N LEU A 14 31.76 0.42 19.24
CA LEU A 14 30.41 0.95 19.50
C LEU A 14 29.54 1.06 18.22
N VAL A 15 30.14 1.16 17.02
CA VAL A 15 29.40 1.25 15.76
C VAL A 15 28.90 -0.11 15.27
N ALA A 16 29.60 -1.20 15.60
CA ALA A 16 29.21 -2.55 15.21
C ALA A 16 27.96 -3.06 15.97
N ALA A 17 27.69 -2.52 17.17
CA ALA A 17 26.54 -2.95 17.99
C ALA A 17 25.20 -2.37 17.52
N LEU A 18 25.18 -1.25 16.79
CA LEU A 18 23.95 -0.66 16.25
C LEU A 18 23.42 -1.36 14.98
N LEU A 19 24.25 -2.17 14.31
CA LEU A 19 23.86 -2.89 13.08
C LEU A 19 23.19 -4.26 13.36
N PHE A 20 23.12 -4.68 14.62
CA PHE A 20 22.52 -5.96 15.05
C PHE A 20 21.30 -5.76 15.96
N LEU A 21 20.55 -4.66 15.80
CA LEU A 21 19.17 -4.67 16.27
C LEU A 21 18.36 -5.48 15.24
N PRO A 22 17.96 -6.74 15.52
CA PRO A 22 16.94 -7.38 14.71
C PRO A 22 15.75 -6.42 14.73
N GLY A 23 15.42 -5.88 13.56
CA GLY A 23 14.30 -4.98 13.42
C GLY A 23 13.12 -5.63 14.13
N PHE A 24 12.63 -4.97 15.17
CA PHE A 24 11.30 -5.22 15.67
C PHE A 24 10.36 -4.89 14.51
N GLN A 25 10.19 -5.84 13.60
CA GLN A 25 8.96 -6.02 12.85
C GLN A 25 7.95 -6.37 13.92
N GLY A 26 7.48 -5.34 14.64
CA GLY A 26 6.27 -5.47 15.43
C GLY A 26 5.27 -6.10 14.49
N GLN A 27 4.79 -7.29 14.82
CA GLN A 27 3.60 -7.82 14.19
C GLN A 27 2.50 -6.85 14.56
N THR A 28 2.35 -5.79 13.76
CA THR A 28 1.21 -4.89 13.87
C THR A 28 0.02 -5.79 13.65
N GLN A 29 -0.68 -6.14 14.72
CA GLN A 29 -1.90 -6.89 14.64
C GLN A 29 -2.81 -6.04 13.76
N ALA A 30 -3.05 -6.52 12.54
CA ALA A 30 -3.89 -5.81 11.60
C ALA A 30 -5.20 -5.52 12.34
N ALA A 31 -5.51 -4.22 12.51
CA ALA A 31 -6.78 -3.85 13.08
C ALA A 31 -7.87 -4.55 12.26
N ASP A 32 -8.92 -5.03 12.92
CA ASP A 32 -10.10 -5.61 12.23
C ASP A 32 -10.94 -4.51 11.56
N LYS A 33 -10.25 -3.55 10.93
CA LYS A 33 -10.74 -2.39 10.23
C LYS A 33 -9.89 -2.17 8.99
N LEU A 34 -10.54 -1.94 7.86
CA LEU A 34 -9.92 -1.62 6.58
C LEU A 34 -10.65 -0.42 5.94
N GLY A 35 -9.93 0.62 5.60
CA GLY A 35 -10.44 1.81 4.92
C GLY A 35 -10.08 1.83 3.44
N TRP A 36 -11.04 2.18 2.59
CA TRP A 36 -10.84 2.41 1.17
C TRP A 36 -11.10 3.88 0.82
N VAL A 37 -10.38 4.38 -0.18
CA VAL A 37 -10.66 5.66 -0.84
C VAL A 37 -10.59 5.47 -2.35
N GLY A 38 -11.49 6.11 -3.08
CA GLY A 38 -11.44 6.07 -4.55
C GLY A 38 -12.81 6.16 -5.21
N PRO A 39 -12.82 6.28 -6.54
CA PRO A 39 -14.02 6.58 -7.32
C PRO A 39 -14.79 5.28 -7.69
N VAL A 40 -15.11 4.45 -6.70
CA VAL A 40 -15.89 3.22 -6.93
C VAL A 40 -17.36 3.49 -6.67
N TYR A 41 -18.21 3.11 -7.62
CA TYR A 41 -19.66 3.26 -7.51
C TYR A 41 -20.25 2.34 -6.43
N LYS A 42 -21.46 2.66 -5.96
CA LYS A 42 -22.05 2.08 -4.76
C LYS A 42 -22.22 0.57 -4.87
N GLU A 43 -22.74 0.08 -5.97
CA GLU A 43 -23.06 -1.32 -6.21
C GLU A 43 -21.79 -2.18 -6.25
N LEU A 44 -20.77 -1.77 -7.01
CA LEU A 44 -19.49 -2.49 -7.04
C LEU A 44 -18.84 -2.51 -5.67
N SER A 45 -18.81 -1.37 -4.97
CA SER A 45 -18.23 -1.33 -3.63
C SER A 45 -18.98 -2.17 -2.60
N ALA A 46 -20.30 -2.31 -2.73
CA ALA A 46 -21.10 -3.17 -1.87
C ALA A 46 -20.77 -4.65 -2.13
N SER A 47 -20.64 -5.03 -3.40
CA SER A 47 -20.19 -6.36 -3.81
C SER A 47 -18.79 -6.68 -3.27
N LEU A 48 -17.82 -5.78 -3.48
CA LEU A 48 -16.45 -5.94 -2.95
C LEU A 48 -16.42 -6.01 -1.43
N THR A 49 -17.21 -5.17 -0.75
CA THR A 49 -17.32 -5.16 0.72
C THR A 49 -17.84 -6.50 1.22
N LYS A 50 -18.90 -7.03 0.62
CA LYS A 50 -19.47 -8.32 0.98
C LYS A 50 -18.47 -9.45 0.75
N GLY A 51 -17.91 -9.53 -0.46
CA GLY A 51 -16.95 -10.57 -0.82
C GLY A 51 -15.71 -10.59 0.08
N PHE A 52 -15.16 -9.41 0.40
CA PHE A 52 -14.01 -9.32 1.29
C PHE A 52 -14.34 -9.72 2.74
N LYS A 53 -15.50 -9.32 3.26
CA LYS A 53 -15.96 -9.75 4.60
C LYS A 53 -16.13 -11.26 4.68
N ASP A 54 -16.77 -11.87 3.68
CA ASP A 54 -16.98 -13.31 3.61
C ASP A 54 -15.62 -14.05 3.55
N TYR A 55 -14.68 -13.57 2.72
CA TYR A 55 -13.32 -14.10 2.66
C TYR A 55 -12.58 -13.97 3.99
N TYR A 56 -12.62 -12.79 4.62
CA TYR A 56 -11.90 -12.51 5.85
C TYR A 56 -12.40 -13.40 7.00
N LYS A 57 -13.72 -13.53 7.13
CA LYS A 57 -14.36 -14.42 8.11
C LYS A 57 -13.99 -15.88 7.89
N LYS A 58 -14.05 -16.35 6.64
CA LYS A 58 -13.65 -17.71 6.28
C LYS A 58 -12.18 -18.00 6.58
N THR A 59 -11.30 -17.01 6.34
CA THR A 59 -9.84 -17.19 6.42
C THR A 59 -9.33 -17.04 7.86
N TYR A 60 -9.88 -16.11 8.63
CA TYR A 60 -9.36 -15.72 9.93
C TYR A 60 -10.32 -15.97 11.10
N GLY A 61 -11.56 -16.42 10.85
CA GLY A 61 -12.54 -16.73 11.89
C GLY A 61 -13.13 -15.51 12.60
N LYS A 62 -12.94 -14.30 12.07
CA LYS A 62 -13.37 -13.02 12.67
C LYS A 62 -13.94 -12.06 11.64
N ASP A 63 -14.74 -11.10 12.08
CA ASP A 63 -15.34 -10.08 11.23
C ASP A 63 -14.38 -8.91 11.00
N VAL A 64 -14.48 -8.24 9.83
CA VAL A 64 -13.71 -7.03 9.50
C VAL A 64 -14.65 -5.85 9.25
N LYS A 65 -14.32 -4.69 9.82
CA LYS A 65 -15.01 -3.43 9.56
C LYS A 65 -14.43 -2.75 8.33
N ILE A 66 -15.23 -2.57 7.29
CA ILE A 66 -14.80 -1.82 6.10
C ILE A 66 -15.40 -0.41 6.12
N THR A 67 -14.57 0.60 5.92
CA THR A 67 -14.99 2.01 5.73
C THR A 67 -14.61 2.49 4.34
N PHE A 68 -15.38 3.40 3.75
CA PHE A 68 -15.11 3.92 2.40
C PHE A 68 -15.26 5.45 2.35
N VAL A 69 -14.17 6.15 2.04
CA VAL A 69 -14.13 7.58 1.70
C VAL A 69 -14.40 7.77 0.20
N ARG A 70 -15.53 8.41 -0.17
CA ARG A 70 -15.94 8.64 -1.57
C ARG A 70 -16.08 10.12 -1.88
N PRO A 71 -14.96 10.83 -2.13
CA PRO A 71 -14.99 12.27 -2.29
C PRO A 71 -15.46 12.72 -3.68
N GLY A 72 -15.53 11.82 -4.68
CA GLY A 72 -15.97 12.12 -6.03
C GLY A 72 -15.22 11.33 -7.09
N GLY A 73 -14.97 11.95 -8.25
CA GLY A 73 -14.14 11.38 -9.30
C GLY A 73 -12.67 11.21 -8.88
N TRP A 74 -11.87 10.55 -9.74
CA TRP A 74 -10.47 10.23 -9.39
C TRP A 74 -9.59 11.44 -9.04
N PRO A 75 -9.71 12.63 -9.69
CA PRO A 75 -8.88 13.77 -9.31
C PRO A 75 -9.17 14.22 -7.87
N VAL A 76 -10.46 14.24 -7.50
CA VAL A 76 -10.91 14.58 -6.14
C VAL A 76 -10.44 13.53 -5.12
N CYS A 77 -10.36 12.26 -5.53
CA CYS A 77 -9.79 11.20 -4.68
C CYS A 77 -8.29 11.43 -4.43
N VAL A 78 -7.51 11.81 -5.44
CA VAL A 78 -6.10 12.15 -5.29
C VAL A 78 -5.92 13.37 -4.38
N ASP A 79 -6.71 14.42 -4.58
CA ASP A 79 -6.69 15.62 -3.72
C ASP A 79 -7.04 15.29 -2.27
N LYS A 80 -7.99 14.37 -2.05
CA LYS A 80 -8.32 13.88 -0.72
C LYS A 80 -7.12 13.17 -0.06
N VAL A 81 -6.36 12.37 -0.80
CA VAL A 81 -5.14 11.74 -0.27
C VAL A 81 -4.07 12.78 0.05
N ARG A 82 -3.84 13.77 -0.84
CA ARG A 82 -2.91 14.89 -0.57
C ARG A 82 -3.28 15.65 0.71
N ALA A 83 -4.58 15.90 0.91
CA ALA A 83 -5.09 16.61 2.07
C ALA A 83 -4.83 15.89 3.41
N TRP A 84 -4.58 14.57 3.39
CA TRP A 84 -4.27 13.81 4.59
C TRP A 84 -2.88 14.11 5.16
N LYS A 85 -1.94 14.63 4.37
CA LYS A 85 -0.61 15.07 4.85
C LYS A 85 0.07 14.01 5.76
N GLY A 86 0.07 12.76 5.33
CA GLY A 86 0.65 11.62 6.08
C GLY A 86 -0.22 11.07 7.22
N LYS A 87 -1.46 11.53 7.38
CA LYS A 87 -2.45 11.02 8.34
C LYS A 87 -3.68 10.46 7.60
N PRO A 88 -3.53 9.28 6.95
CA PRO A 88 -4.57 8.76 6.07
C PRO A 88 -5.82 8.31 6.84
N ASP A 89 -7.00 8.60 6.30
CA ASP A 89 -8.28 8.06 6.80
C ASP A 89 -8.63 6.70 6.17
N ALA A 90 -7.83 6.23 5.19
CA ALA A 90 -8.01 4.96 4.49
C ALA A 90 -6.67 4.28 4.20
N ASP A 91 -6.69 2.96 4.05
CA ASP A 91 -5.51 2.12 3.84
C ASP A 91 -5.25 1.82 2.36
N ILE A 92 -6.31 1.77 1.54
CA ILE A 92 -6.23 1.37 0.12
C ILE A 92 -6.84 2.46 -0.77
N PHE A 93 -6.08 2.89 -1.78
CA PHE A 93 -6.63 3.63 -2.91
C PHE A 93 -7.20 2.63 -3.94
N LEU A 94 -8.52 2.56 -4.08
CA LEU A 94 -9.24 1.53 -4.82
C LEU A 94 -10.04 2.13 -5.99
N GLY A 95 -9.82 1.63 -7.20
CA GLY A 95 -10.49 2.12 -8.43
C GLY A 95 -9.66 3.17 -9.16
N ALA A 96 -10.30 3.95 -10.04
CA ALA A 96 -9.65 4.82 -11.04
C ALA A 96 -8.84 4.04 -12.10
N GLY A 97 -8.28 4.78 -13.07
CA GLY A 97 -7.33 4.24 -14.04
C GLY A 97 -5.88 4.41 -13.59
N ALA A 98 -4.96 3.76 -14.31
CA ALA A 98 -3.52 3.83 -14.07
C ALA A 98 -2.97 5.27 -13.81
N PRO A 99 -3.42 6.34 -14.51
CA PRO A 99 -2.90 7.69 -14.28
C PRO A 99 -3.03 8.17 -12.83
N ALA A 100 -4.12 7.82 -12.12
CA ALA A 100 -4.30 8.21 -10.73
C ALA A 100 -3.23 7.58 -9.83
N HIS A 101 -2.90 6.31 -10.07
CA HIS A 101 -1.91 5.58 -9.28
C HIS A 101 -0.48 6.02 -9.61
N GLU A 102 -0.19 6.35 -10.88
CA GLU A 102 1.12 6.91 -11.26
C GLU A 102 1.36 8.26 -10.58
N VAL A 103 0.35 9.14 -10.50
CA VAL A 103 0.46 10.42 -9.79
C VAL A 103 0.72 10.19 -8.30
N LEU A 104 -0.05 9.32 -7.65
CA LEU A 104 0.16 9.01 -6.23
C LEU A 104 1.55 8.40 -5.96
N LYS A 105 2.05 7.56 -6.88
CA LYS A 105 3.41 7.01 -6.82
C LYS A 105 4.47 8.12 -6.92
N GLN A 106 4.35 9.00 -7.92
CA GLN A 106 5.28 10.11 -8.12
C GLN A 106 5.35 11.05 -6.90
N GLU A 107 4.22 11.21 -6.19
CA GLU A 107 4.12 12.04 -4.99
C GLU A 107 4.47 11.31 -3.69
N GLY A 108 4.81 10.01 -3.75
CA GLY A 108 5.14 9.22 -2.55
C GLY A 108 3.95 9.00 -1.60
N LEU A 109 2.72 9.02 -2.13
CA LEU A 109 1.47 8.91 -1.36
C LEU A 109 0.92 7.49 -1.25
N ILE A 110 1.54 6.54 -1.95
CA ILE A 110 1.26 5.10 -1.89
C ILE A 110 2.57 4.34 -1.73
N VAL A 111 2.48 3.10 -1.25
CA VAL A 111 3.63 2.24 -0.96
C VAL A 111 3.61 1.00 -1.85
N PRO A 112 4.78 0.39 -2.15
CA PRO A 112 4.83 -0.83 -2.93
C PRO A 112 4.22 -2.00 -2.13
N TYR A 113 3.38 -2.80 -2.80
CA TYR A 113 2.83 -4.04 -2.28
C TYR A 113 2.54 -5.01 -3.41
N GLN A 114 3.27 -6.13 -3.43
CA GLN A 114 3.04 -7.20 -4.40
C GLN A 114 2.04 -8.23 -3.84
N PRO A 115 0.78 -8.27 -4.31
CA PRO A 115 -0.20 -9.25 -3.84
C PRO A 115 0.15 -10.68 -4.27
N LYS A 116 -0.38 -11.67 -3.55
CA LYS A 116 -0.29 -13.08 -3.96
C LYS A 116 -0.94 -13.26 -5.34
N GLY A 117 -0.22 -13.88 -6.27
CA GLY A 117 -0.70 -14.10 -7.64
C GLY A 117 -0.50 -12.91 -8.58
N TRP A 118 0.27 -11.89 -8.19
CA TRP A 118 0.63 -10.73 -9.03
C TRP A 118 1.28 -11.12 -10.36
N ASP A 119 2.03 -12.22 -10.38
CA ASP A 119 2.65 -12.82 -11.56
C ASP A 119 1.62 -13.24 -12.62
N LYS A 120 0.39 -13.56 -12.21
CA LYS A 120 -0.71 -13.96 -13.10
C LYS A 120 -1.41 -12.77 -13.76
N VAL A 121 -1.22 -11.56 -13.23
CA VAL A 121 -1.71 -10.34 -13.87
C VAL A 121 -0.70 -9.95 -14.96
N PRO A 122 -1.11 -9.80 -16.23
CA PRO A 122 -0.17 -9.43 -17.29
C PRO A 122 0.37 -8.01 -17.07
N ALA A 123 1.46 -7.63 -17.72
CA ALA A 123 1.95 -6.24 -17.65
C ALA A 123 1.00 -5.26 -18.36
N ALA A 124 0.40 -5.72 -19.46
CA ALA A 124 -0.55 -4.97 -20.27
C ALA A 124 -1.72 -5.84 -20.75
N TRP A 125 -2.86 -5.20 -21.00
CA TRP A 125 -4.09 -5.82 -21.52
C TRP A 125 -4.69 -4.92 -22.60
N HIS A 126 -4.74 -5.39 -23.86
CA HIS A 126 -5.16 -4.61 -25.03
C HIS A 126 -4.54 -3.20 -25.10
N GLY A 127 -3.23 -3.09 -24.85
CA GLY A 127 -2.50 -1.82 -24.89
C GLY A 127 -2.60 -0.97 -23.62
N MET A 128 -3.42 -1.34 -22.64
CA MET A 128 -3.49 -0.67 -21.34
C MET A 128 -2.46 -1.27 -20.37
N LYS A 129 -1.71 -0.43 -19.66
CA LYS A 129 -0.90 -0.85 -18.50
C LYS A 129 -1.84 -1.32 -17.39
N VAL A 130 -1.67 -2.54 -16.89
CA VAL A 130 -2.56 -3.12 -15.86
C VAL A 130 -1.85 -3.48 -14.56
N LYS A 131 -0.55 -3.24 -14.45
CA LYS A 131 0.18 -3.25 -13.16
C LYS A 131 1.42 -2.38 -13.24
N ASP A 132 1.87 -1.90 -12.09
CA ASP A 132 3.16 -1.25 -11.97
C ASP A 132 4.29 -2.26 -11.84
N LYS A 133 5.45 -1.95 -12.41
CA LYS A 133 6.64 -2.81 -12.34
C LYS A 133 7.35 -2.75 -10.97
N ASP A 134 7.09 -1.70 -10.19
CA ASP A 134 7.69 -1.48 -8.88
C ASP A 134 6.66 -1.74 -7.76
N ASP A 135 5.61 -2.52 -8.06
CA ASP A 135 4.59 -3.01 -7.13
C ASP A 135 3.72 -1.96 -6.45
N TYR A 136 3.72 -0.70 -6.91
CA TYR A 136 2.89 0.35 -6.28
C TYR A 136 1.39 0.19 -6.52
N TRP A 137 1.00 -0.45 -7.63
CA TRP A 137 -0.40 -0.69 -7.94
C TRP A 137 -0.60 -1.87 -8.90
N THR A 138 -1.77 -2.51 -8.82
CA THR A 138 -2.16 -3.62 -9.70
C THR A 138 -3.64 -3.51 -10.02
N CYS A 139 -4.02 -3.72 -11.28
CA CYS A 139 -5.42 -3.71 -11.71
C CYS A 139 -6.17 -4.90 -11.09
N PHE A 140 -7.30 -4.62 -10.44
CA PHE A 140 -8.18 -5.67 -9.92
C PHE A 140 -9.34 -6.01 -10.87
N ALA A 141 -9.76 -5.04 -11.69
CA ALA A 141 -10.80 -5.21 -12.70
C ALA A 141 -10.54 -4.27 -13.87
N PRO A 142 -10.29 -4.78 -15.09
CA PRO A 142 -10.19 -3.94 -16.26
C PRO A 142 -11.59 -3.42 -16.60
N TRP A 143 -11.91 -2.20 -16.16
CA TRP A 143 -13.15 -1.52 -16.54
C TRP A 143 -12.87 -0.58 -17.69
N ILE A 144 -13.35 -0.94 -18.88
CA ILE A 144 -13.37 -0.03 -20.02
C ILE A 144 -14.64 0.78 -19.89
N VAL A 145 -14.52 2.10 -19.73
CA VAL A 145 -15.64 3.00 -20.05
C VAL A 145 -15.76 2.92 -21.57
N THR A 146 -16.74 2.17 -22.08
CA THR A 146 -16.95 1.91 -23.51
C THR A 146 -17.48 3.12 -24.27
N ASN A 147 -17.02 4.31 -23.91
CA ASN A 147 -17.28 5.55 -24.64
C ASN A 147 -16.06 5.95 -25.52
N LEU A 148 -15.12 5.03 -25.73
CA LEU A 148 -14.05 5.13 -26.73
C LEU A 148 -14.55 4.65 -28.08
#